data_AF-A0A2M8Q708-F1
#
_entry.id   AF-A0A2M8Q708-F1
#
_cell.length_a   1.000
_cell.length_b   1.000
_cell.length_c   1.000
_cell.angle_alpha   90.00
_cell.angle_beta   90.00
_cell.angle_gamma   90.00
#
_symmetry.space_group_name_H-M   'P 1'
#
loop_
_entity.id
_entity.type
_entity.pdbx_description
1 polymer ?
#
loop_
_entity_poly.entity_id
_entity_poly.type
_entity_poly.pdbx_seq_one_letter_code
_entity_poly.pdbx_strand_id
1 'polypeptide(L)'
;KYGVEQCVGDTLGPGGVFRALRTIPVLLDLCDELDELAPDALLLNYVNPMAANCWAIADGTGRPHVGLCHSVQGTSEMLASWIGVPYEEVNFVCAGINHQAFFLEFRRGKEDLYPLLWQAIERPEIIAQEPVRTDLMKY
;
A
#
# COMPACT_ATOMS: atom_id res chain seq x y z
N LYS A 1 25.84 -7.94 8.45
CA LYS A 1 26.89 -8.63 7.66
C LYS A 1 27.29 -7.85 6.41
N TYR A 2 26.36 -7.28 5.65
CA TYR A 2 26.65 -6.64 4.35
C TYR A 2 26.37 -5.13 4.29
N GLY A 3 26.14 -4.47 5.43
CA GLY A 3 25.83 -3.03 5.47
C GLY A 3 24.48 -2.65 4.84
N VAL A 4 23.56 -3.60 4.67
CA VAL A 4 22.21 -3.35 4.15
C VAL A 4 21.22 -3.42 5.31
N GLU A 5 20.54 -2.31 5.56
CA GLU A 5 19.49 -2.21 6.57
C GLU A 5 18.11 -2.28 5.91
N GLN A 6 17.18 -2.98 6.55
CA GLN A 6 15.80 -3.11 6.09
C GLN A 6 14.89 -2.92 7.30
N CYS A 7 13.98 -1.94 7.24
CA CYS A 7 13.04 -1.69 8.32
C CYS A 7 12.05 -2.86 8.51
N VAL A 8 11.51 -3.38 7.40
CA VAL A 8 10.59 -4.53 7.38
C VAL A 8 11.13 -5.66 6.50
N GLY A 9 11.45 -5.35 5.23
CA GLY A 9 12.06 -6.31 4.30
C GLY A 9 11.13 -7.44 3.83
N ASP A 10 9.80 -7.26 3.92
CA ASP A 10 8.83 -8.24 3.41
C ASP A 10 8.30 -7.93 2.01
N THR A 11 8.53 -6.70 1.52
CA THR A 11 7.93 -6.19 0.30
C THR A 11 8.99 -5.79 -0.73
N LEU A 12 9.95 -4.97 -0.31
CA LEU A 12 11.00 -4.42 -1.15
C LEU A 12 12.39 -4.80 -0.64
N GLY A 13 13.42 -4.42 -1.39
CA GLY A 13 14.81 -4.73 -1.07
C GLY A 13 15.13 -6.22 -1.17
N PRO A 14 16.33 -6.64 -0.73
CA PRO A 14 16.73 -8.05 -0.80
C PRO A 14 15.76 -8.99 -0.07
N GLY A 15 15.24 -8.60 1.09
CA GLY A 15 14.27 -9.38 1.84
C GLY A 15 12.98 -9.63 1.05
N GLY A 16 12.44 -8.57 0.42
CA GLY A 16 11.24 -8.66 -0.41
C GLY A 16 11.44 -9.58 -1.62
N VAL A 17 12.58 -9.47 -2.31
CA VAL A 17 12.91 -10.35 -3.46
C VAL A 17 13.00 -11.81 -3.03
N PHE A 18 13.76 -12.13 -1.98
CA PHE A 18 13.88 -13.50 -1.50
C PHE A 18 12.56 -14.04 -0.94
N ARG A 19 11.68 -13.18 -0.41
CA ARG A 19 10.33 -13.58 0.00
C ARG A 19 9.45 -13.90 -1.20
N ALA A 20 9.45 -13.06 -2.25
CA ALA A 20 8.75 -13.32 -3.49
C ALA A 20 9.11 -14.70 -4.06
N LEU A 21 10.41 -15.00 -4.17
CA LEU A 21 10.92 -16.26 -4.71
C LEU A 21 10.44 -17.51 -3.94
N ARG A 22 10.16 -17.37 -2.64
CA ARG A 22 9.61 -18.47 -1.82
C ARG A 22 8.09 -18.55 -1.86
N THR A 23 7.43 -17.41 -2.00
CA THR A 23 5.96 -17.32 -1.89
C THR A 23 5.26 -17.57 -3.22
N ILE A 24 5.83 -17.10 -4.33
CA ILE A 24 5.20 -17.20 -5.65
C ILE A 24 4.87 -18.64 -6.04
N PRO A 25 5.80 -19.64 -5.94
CA PRO A 25 5.47 -21.01 -6.33
C PRO A 25 4.25 -21.57 -5.58
N VAL A 26 4.19 -21.32 -4.26
CA VAL A 26 3.08 -21.77 -3.41
C VAL A 26 1.75 -21.12 -3.81
N LEU A 27 1.77 -19.84 -4.21
CA LEU A 27 0.56 -19.15 -4.66
C LEU A 27 0.08 -19.65 -6.02
N LEU A 28 0.99 -20.05 -6.91
CA LEU A 28 0.63 -20.64 -8.20
C LEU A 28 0.04 -22.04 -8.00
N ASP A 29 0.65 -22.88 -7.18
CA ASP A 29 0.10 -24.20 -6.82
C ASP A 29 -1.31 -24.07 -6.20
N LEU A 30 -1.52 -23.09 -5.32
CA LEU A 30 -2.84 -22.78 -4.77
C LEU A 30 -3.85 -22.36 -5.84
N CYS A 31 -3.43 -21.58 -6.83
CA CYS A 31 -4.31 -21.19 -7.93
C CYS A 31 -4.74 -22.40 -8.75
N ASP A 32 -3.82 -23.33 -9.03
CA ASP A 32 -4.12 -24.58 -9.74
C ASP A 32 -5.14 -25.43 -8.96
N GLU A 33 -4.96 -25.57 -7.63
CA GLU A 33 -5.95 -26.26 -6.77
C GLU A 33 -7.32 -25.57 -6.78
N LEU A 34 -7.32 -24.23 -6.75
CA LEU A 34 -8.57 -23.47 -6.79
C LEU A 34 -9.26 -23.57 -8.16
N ASP A 35 -8.54 -23.78 -9.26
CA ASP A 35 -9.14 -23.97 -10.59
C ASP A 35 -9.91 -25.31 -10.65
N GLU A 36 -9.46 -26.33 -9.92
CA GLU A 36 -10.18 -27.60 -9.79
C GLU A 36 -11.35 -27.54 -8.80
N LEU A 37 -11.13 -26.92 -7.64
CA LEU A 37 -12.05 -27.01 -6.50
C LEU A 37 -13.04 -25.85 -6.40
N ALA A 38 -12.68 -24.67 -6.92
CA ALA A 38 -13.45 -23.44 -6.80
C ALA A 38 -13.21 -22.49 -8.00
N PRO A 39 -13.50 -22.92 -9.24
CA PRO A 39 -13.12 -22.20 -10.46
C PRO A 39 -13.64 -20.75 -10.52
N ASP A 40 -14.80 -20.48 -9.91
CA ASP A 40 -15.43 -19.16 -9.93
C ASP A 40 -15.04 -18.25 -8.74
N ALA A 41 -14.21 -18.73 -7.82
CA ALA A 41 -13.88 -17.98 -6.61
C ALA A 41 -12.85 -16.87 -6.88
N LEU A 42 -13.13 -15.67 -6.36
CA LEU A 42 -12.17 -14.56 -6.36
C LEU A 42 -11.10 -14.79 -5.29
N LEU A 43 -9.82 -14.74 -5.67
CA LEU A 43 -8.72 -14.81 -4.71
C LEU A 43 -8.47 -13.44 -4.06
N LEU A 44 -8.58 -13.37 -2.74
CA LEU A 44 -8.23 -12.17 -1.96
C LEU A 44 -6.86 -12.34 -1.32
N ASN A 45 -5.83 -11.71 -1.89
CA ASN A 45 -4.45 -11.85 -1.41
C ASN A 45 -4.06 -10.73 -0.44
N TYR A 46 -3.76 -11.12 0.81
CA TYR A 46 -3.13 -10.24 1.82
C TYR A 46 -1.62 -10.50 1.98
N VAL A 47 -1.05 -11.47 1.26
CA VAL A 47 0.34 -11.91 1.47
C VAL A 47 1.31 -11.01 0.72
N ASN A 48 2.32 -10.52 1.44
CA ASN A 48 3.46 -9.79 0.86
C ASN A 48 4.53 -10.72 0.28
N PRO A 49 5.29 -10.29 -0.75
CA PRO A 49 5.23 -8.97 -1.41
C PRO A 49 4.04 -8.87 -2.38
N MET A 50 3.04 -8.06 -2.04
CA MET A 50 1.72 -8.18 -2.66
C MET A 50 1.73 -7.86 -4.15
N ALA A 51 2.46 -6.81 -4.55
CA ALA A 51 2.57 -6.44 -5.96
C ALA A 51 3.20 -7.57 -6.81
N ALA A 52 4.30 -8.16 -6.32
CA ALA A 52 4.95 -9.26 -7.03
C ALA A 52 4.10 -10.54 -7.04
N ASN A 53 3.43 -10.85 -5.94
CA ASN A 53 2.55 -12.01 -5.83
C ASN A 53 1.34 -11.90 -6.78
N CYS A 54 0.65 -10.75 -6.77
CA CYS A 54 -0.49 -10.52 -7.67
C CYS A 54 -0.04 -10.53 -9.14
N TRP A 55 1.12 -9.94 -9.45
CA TRP A 55 1.65 -10.00 -10.80
C TRP A 55 1.96 -11.45 -11.23
N ALA A 56 2.58 -12.25 -10.36
CA ALA A 56 2.85 -13.65 -10.67
C ALA A 56 1.58 -14.47 -10.89
N ILE A 57 0.52 -14.24 -10.09
CA ILE A 57 -0.79 -14.89 -10.30
C ILE A 57 -1.38 -14.46 -11.65
N ALA A 58 -1.35 -13.16 -11.97
CA ALA A 58 -1.87 -12.63 -13.23
C ALA A 58 -1.18 -13.26 -14.45
N ASP A 59 0.14 -13.40 -14.41
CA ASP A 59 0.94 -13.92 -15.52
C ASP A 59 0.97 -15.46 -15.57
N GLY A 60 1.02 -16.10 -14.41
CA GLY A 60 1.18 -17.55 -14.27
C GLY A 60 -0.11 -18.34 -14.46
N THR A 61 -1.23 -17.85 -13.93
CA THR A 61 -2.53 -18.56 -14.00
C THR A 61 -3.63 -17.75 -14.66
N GLY A 62 -3.54 -16.42 -14.66
CA GLY A 62 -4.60 -15.55 -15.16
C GLY A 62 -5.85 -15.53 -14.28
N ARG A 63 -5.79 -16.14 -13.08
CA ARG A 63 -6.93 -16.26 -12.17
C ARG A 63 -7.42 -14.88 -11.69
N PRO A 64 -8.75 -14.64 -11.58
CA PRO A 64 -9.27 -13.43 -10.96
C PRO A 64 -8.80 -13.27 -9.51
N HIS A 65 -8.19 -12.13 -9.20
CA HIS A 65 -7.68 -11.85 -7.85
C HIS A 65 -7.69 -10.36 -7.51
N VAL A 66 -7.66 -10.05 -6.21
CA VAL A 66 -7.50 -8.71 -5.66
C VAL A 66 -6.45 -8.74 -4.54
N GLY A 67 -5.46 -7.87 -4.64
CA GLY A 67 -4.52 -7.59 -3.56
C GLY A 67 -5.09 -6.58 -2.57
N LEU A 68 -5.05 -6.89 -1.26
CA LEU A 68 -5.58 -6.03 -0.20
C LEU A 68 -4.49 -5.61 0.80
N CYS A 69 -4.44 -4.31 1.09
CA CYS A 69 -3.59 -3.70 2.11
C CYS A 69 -4.38 -2.61 2.84
N HIS A 70 -4.02 -2.33 4.09
CA HIS A 70 -4.69 -1.36 4.95
C HIS A 70 -3.96 0.00 5.03
N SER A 71 -2.82 0.15 4.35
CA SER A 71 -1.94 1.32 4.51
C SER A 71 -2.59 2.62 4.00
N VAL A 72 -3.37 2.55 2.92
CA VAL A 72 -4.04 3.74 2.35
C VAL A 72 -5.07 4.28 3.33
N GLN A 73 -5.92 3.41 3.87
CA GLN A 73 -6.98 3.76 4.82
C GLN A 73 -6.39 4.40 6.09
N GLY A 74 -5.37 3.76 6.68
CA GLY A 74 -4.70 4.30 7.86
C GLY A 74 -4.01 5.63 7.59
N THR A 75 -3.38 5.78 6.41
CA THR A 75 -2.73 7.06 6.06
C THR A 75 -3.78 8.15 5.82
N SER A 76 -4.89 7.87 5.15
CA SER A 76 -5.94 8.88 4.91
C SER A 76 -6.62 9.32 6.20
N GLU A 77 -6.86 8.42 7.15
CA GLU A 77 -7.39 8.75 8.49
C GLU A 77 -6.41 9.67 9.25
N MET A 78 -5.13 9.34 9.22
CA MET A 78 -4.08 10.15 9.83
C MET A 78 -4.01 11.56 9.21
N LEU A 79 -4.01 11.65 7.87
CA LEU A 79 -3.98 12.94 7.17
C LEU A 79 -5.22 13.79 7.49
N ALA A 80 -6.42 13.18 7.57
CA ALA A 80 -7.65 13.87 7.96
C ALA A 80 -7.55 14.42 9.39
N SER A 81 -7.03 13.62 10.32
CA SER A 81 -6.78 14.01 11.71
C SER A 81 -5.80 15.19 11.82
N TRP A 82 -4.73 15.20 11.02
CA TRP A 82 -3.78 16.32 10.99
C TRP A 82 -4.45 17.65 10.69
N ILE A 83 -5.45 17.68 9.80
CA ILE A 83 -6.14 18.93 9.41
C ILE A 83 -7.48 19.14 10.13
N GLY A 84 -7.83 18.27 11.08
CA GLY A 84 -9.07 18.38 11.86
C GLY A 84 -10.35 18.21 11.04
N VAL A 85 -10.30 17.43 9.95
CA VAL A 85 -11.46 17.12 9.11
C VAL A 85 -12.01 15.74 9.46
N PRO A 86 -13.34 15.56 9.62
CA PRO A 86 -13.93 14.24 9.81
C PRO A 86 -13.59 13.31 8.65
N TYR A 87 -13.12 12.10 8.93
CA TYR A 87 -12.60 11.19 7.91
C TYR A 87 -13.67 10.81 6.87
N GLU A 88 -14.92 10.68 7.30
CA GLU A 88 -16.09 10.40 6.46
C GLU A 88 -16.40 11.50 5.43
N GLU A 89 -15.88 12.72 5.61
CA GLU A 89 -16.02 13.82 4.66
C GLU A 89 -14.90 13.85 3.61
N VAL A 90 -13.83 13.06 3.82
CA VAL A 90 -12.66 13.03 2.97
C VAL A 90 -12.88 12.10 1.79
N ASN A 91 -12.59 12.60 0.60
CA ASN A 91 -12.50 11.83 -0.63
C ASN A 91 -11.10 11.98 -1.21
N PHE A 92 -10.53 10.90 -1.69
CA PHE A 92 -9.16 10.92 -2.20
C PHE A 92 -8.98 10.03 -3.42
N VAL A 93 -7.99 10.39 -4.25
CA VAL A 93 -7.47 9.54 -5.30
C VAL A 93 -6.09 9.08 -4.85
N CYS A 94 -5.89 7.76 -4.73
CA CYS A 94 -4.62 7.17 -4.36
C CYS A 94 -4.15 6.25 -5.49
N ALA A 95 -2.87 6.36 -5.87
CA ALA A 95 -2.28 5.56 -6.93
C ALA A 95 -0.83 5.19 -6.62
N GLY A 96 -0.37 4.08 -7.20
CA GLY A 96 0.98 3.55 -7.03
C GLY A 96 0.96 2.03 -6.92
N ILE A 97 1.97 1.47 -6.26
CA ILE A 97 2.04 0.03 -5.97
C ILE A 97 1.91 -0.21 -4.47
N ASN A 98 1.69 -1.47 -4.06
CA ASN A 98 1.65 -1.82 -2.65
C ASN A 98 2.92 -1.33 -1.91
N HIS A 99 2.71 -0.65 -0.77
CA HIS A 99 3.75 0.00 0.04
C HIS A 99 4.58 1.08 -0.69
N GLN A 100 4.10 1.58 -1.83
CA GLN A 100 4.65 2.72 -2.53
C GLN A 100 3.52 3.43 -3.30
N ALA A 101 2.57 3.98 -2.54
CA ALA A 101 1.39 4.66 -3.06
C ALA A 101 1.34 6.10 -2.58
N PHE A 102 0.74 6.95 -3.40
CA PHE A 102 0.67 8.39 -3.21
C PHE A 102 -0.78 8.83 -3.32
N PHE A 103 -1.18 9.73 -2.43
CA PHE A 103 -2.39 10.50 -2.64
C PHE A 103 -2.09 11.50 -3.76
N LEU A 104 -2.94 11.51 -4.79
CA LEU A 104 -2.89 12.45 -5.91
C LEU A 104 -3.92 13.56 -5.72
N GLU A 105 -5.03 13.22 -5.06
CA GLU A 105 -6.07 14.15 -4.64
C GLU A 105 -6.47 13.85 -3.21
N PHE A 106 -6.71 14.89 -2.42
CA PHE A 106 -7.23 14.79 -1.05
C PHE A 106 -8.20 15.95 -0.84
N ARG A 107 -9.51 15.64 -0.75
CA ARG A 107 -10.58 16.62 -0.88
C ARG A 107 -11.67 16.46 0.16
N ARG A 108 -12.40 17.54 0.43
CA ARG A 108 -13.72 17.53 1.08
C ARG A 108 -14.75 18.12 0.13
N GLY A 109 -15.60 17.28 -0.45
CA GLY A 109 -16.47 17.70 -1.56
C GLY A 109 -15.64 18.25 -2.72
N LYS A 110 -15.76 19.56 -3.00
CA LYS A 110 -14.99 20.25 -4.05
C LYS A 110 -13.73 20.94 -3.54
N GLU A 111 -13.56 21.06 -2.22
CA GLU A 111 -12.42 21.72 -1.59
C GLU A 111 -11.18 20.84 -1.69
N ASP A 112 -10.07 21.41 -2.16
CA ASP A 112 -8.75 20.78 -2.11
C ASP A 112 -8.12 21.01 -0.73
N LEU A 113 -7.73 19.93 -0.06
CA LEU A 113 -7.21 19.95 1.30
C LEU A 113 -5.68 19.94 1.35
N TYR A 114 -4.97 19.79 0.23
CA TYR A 114 -3.51 19.87 0.21
C TYR A 114 -2.95 21.14 0.86
N PRO A 115 -3.50 22.35 0.61
CA PRO A 115 -3.04 23.55 1.30
C PRO A 115 -3.04 23.43 2.84
N LEU A 116 -4.02 22.74 3.41
CA LEU A 116 -4.08 22.50 4.86
C LEU A 116 -3.07 21.44 5.30
N LEU A 117 -2.82 20.42 4.48
CA LEU A 117 -1.78 19.42 4.75
C LEU A 117 -0.39 20.06 4.74
N TRP A 118 -0.11 20.96 3.78
CA TRP A 118 1.14 21.73 3.74
C TRP A 118 1.34 22.57 4.99
N GLN A 119 0.29 23.25 5.47
CA GLN A 119 0.35 23.99 6.74
C GLN A 119 0.52 23.06 7.94
N ALA A 120 -0.10 21.88 7.92
CA ALA A 120 -0.03 20.92 9.01
C ALA A 120 1.40 20.38 9.20
N ILE A 121 2.13 20.12 8.12
CA ILE A 121 3.51 19.61 8.19
C ILE A 121 4.55 20.65 8.63
N GLU A 122 4.16 21.91 8.84
CA GLU A 122 5.02 22.93 9.49
C GLU A 122 5.00 22.80 11.03
N ARG A 123 4.03 22.06 11.58
CA ARG A 123 3.91 21.86 13.03
C ARG A 123 4.88 20.77 13.53
N PRO A 124 5.76 21.06 14.51
CA PRO A 124 6.78 20.12 14.96
C PRO A 124 6.24 18.76 15.43
N GLU A 125 5.06 18.73 16.06
CA GLU A 125 4.42 17.52 16.54
C GLU A 125 3.96 16.58 15.43
N ILE A 126 3.69 17.09 14.23
CA ILE A 126 3.32 16.28 13.05
C ILE A 126 4.57 15.75 12.35
N ILE A 127 5.58 16.61 12.19
CA ILE A 127 6.88 16.18 11.65
C ILE A 127 7.45 15.03 12.49
N ALA A 128 7.37 15.14 13.81
CA ALA A 128 7.88 14.12 14.73
C ALA A 128 7.12 12.78 14.64
N GLN A 129 5.84 12.78 14.27
CA GLN A 129 5.07 11.55 14.09
C GLN A 129 5.49 10.80 12.83
N GLU A 130 5.72 11.50 11.73
CA GLU A 130 5.96 10.91 10.42
C GLU A 130 7.12 11.60 9.69
N PRO A 131 8.36 11.48 10.19
CA PRO A 131 9.50 12.27 9.69
C PRO A 131 9.83 11.95 8.24
N VAL A 132 9.74 10.67 7.84
CA VAL A 132 10.05 10.25 6.46
C VAL A 132 8.99 10.75 5.49
N ARG A 133 7.69 10.60 5.82
CA ARG A 133 6.61 11.02 4.92
C ARG A 133 6.56 12.53 4.77
N THR A 134 6.70 13.26 5.88
CA THR A 134 6.71 14.73 5.86
C THR A 134 7.92 15.30 5.13
N ASP A 135 9.08 14.65 5.20
CA ASP A 135 10.25 15.00 4.39
C ASP A 135 9.99 14.74 2.89
N LEU A 136 9.44 13.56 2.55
CA LEU A 136 9.16 13.17 1.17
C LEU A 136 8.15 14.09 0.49
N MET A 137 7.17 14.62 1.24
CA MET A 137 6.22 15.61 0.73
C MET A 137 6.89 16.92 0.30
N LYS A 138 8.10 17.26 0.78
CA LYS A 138 8.77 18.53 0.43
C LYS A 138 9.46 18.51 -0.95
N TYR A 139 9.44 17.38 -1.65
CA TYR A 139 10.07 17.16 -2.96
C TYR A 139 9.03 16.85 -4.04
#